data_AF-A0A969X3T4-F1
#
_entry.id   AF-A0A969X3T4-F1
#
_cell.length_a   1.000
_cell.length_b   1.000
_cell.length_c   1.000
_cell.angle_alpha   90.00
_cell.angle_beta   90.00
_cell.angle_gamma   90.00
#
_symmetry.space_group_name_H-M   'P 1'
#
loop_
_entity.id
_entity.type
_entity.pdbx_description
1 polymer ?
#
loop_
_entity_poly.entity_id
_entity_poly.type
_entity_poly.pdbx_seq_one_letter_code
_entity_poly.pdbx_strand_id
1 'polypeptide(L)'
;MKQIEKFNQTLFVSLGSQIDIERFCQYSLNVQFEELSKPRDFIYYQIKSLKDASELCKRFIKYFNLGSSSWIGGRVIDNENNFIAQISYNGRVWESENYPCKEIEL
;
A
#
# COMPACT_ATOMS: atom_id res chain seq x y z
N MET A 1 -7.93 -8.01 -31.04
CA MET A 1 -8.75 -8.49 -29.91
C MET A 1 -7.86 -9.10 -28.82
N LYS A 2 -7.18 -8.27 -28.01
CA LYS A 2 -6.29 -8.73 -26.90
C LYS A 2 -6.54 -8.02 -25.56
N GLN A 3 -7.66 -7.29 -25.43
CA GLN A 3 -7.90 -6.41 -24.28
C GLN A 3 -9.03 -6.86 -23.34
N ILE A 4 -9.71 -7.97 -23.61
CA ILE A 4 -10.95 -8.33 -22.88
C ILE A 4 -10.75 -9.51 -21.90
N GLU A 5 -9.66 -10.27 -21.97
CA GLU A 5 -9.38 -11.36 -21.01
C GLU A 5 -8.71 -10.89 -19.70
N LYS A 6 -8.36 -9.61 -19.57
CA LYS A 6 -7.26 -9.19 -18.68
C LYS A 6 -7.57 -9.13 -17.16
N PHE A 7 -8.80 -9.40 -16.72
CA PHE A 7 -9.17 -9.28 -15.29
C PHE A 7 -10.22 -10.29 -14.80
N ASN A 8 -10.19 -11.54 -15.28
CA ASN A 8 -10.82 -12.63 -14.53
C ASN A 8 -9.95 -13.11 -13.35
N GLN A 9 -8.83 -12.42 -13.09
CA GLN A 9 -7.89 -12.72 -12.04
C GLN A 9 -8.28 -11.95 -10.77
N THR A 10 -8.27 -12.65 -9.64
CA THR A 10 -8.50 -12.03 -8.34
C THR A 10 -7.25 -11.26 -7.94
N LEU A 11 -7.42 -9.98 -7.60
CA LEU A 11 -6.33 -9.10 -7.20
C LEU A 11 -6.36 -8.87 -5.69
N PHE A 12 -5.17 -8.65 -5.12
CA PHE A 12 -4.99 -8.31 -3.71
C PHE A 12 -4.04 -7.13 -3.58
N VAL A 13 -4.25 -6.27 -2.58
CA VAL A 13 -3.32 -5.20 -2.21
C VAL A 13 -2.80 -5.41 -0.80
N SER A 14 -1.50 -5.23 -0.59
CA SER A 14 -0.90 -5.23 0.73
C SER A 14 -1.19 -3.92 1.47
N LEU A 15 -1.57 -4.02 2.74
CA LEU A 15 -1.62 -2.91 3.67
C LEU A 15 -0.66 -3.23 4.82
N GLY A 16 0.16 -2.26 5.21
CA GLY A 16 1.13 -2.45 6.27
C GLY A 16 1.83 -1.15 6.60
N SER A 17 2.33 -1.06 7.83
CA SER A 17 3.16 0.05 8.27
C SER A 17 4.43 -0.43 8.95
N GLN A 18 5.40 0.44 9.09
CA GLN A 18 6.61 0.17 9.87
C GLN A 18 6.88 1.35 10.80
N ILE A 19 7.68 1.09 11.82
CA ILE A 19 8.19 2.16 12.68
C ILE A 19 9.37 2.82 11.98
N ASP A 20 9.26 4.13 11.82
CA ASP A 20 10.40 5.00 11.51
C ASP A 20 11.18 5.22 12.81
N ILE A 21 12.25 4.46 13.02
CA ILE A 21 13.02 4.46 14.27
C ILE A 21 13.60 5.84 14.57
N GLU A 22 14.08 6.55 13.54
CA GLU A 22 14.68 7.88 13.70
C GLU A 22 13.67 8.87 14.27
N ARG A 23 12.42 8.85 13.78
CA ARG A 23 11.34 9.68 14.31
C ARG A 23 10.81 9.17 15.64
N PHE A 24 10.68 7.86 15.80
CA PHE A 24 10.12 7.23 17.00
C PHE A 24 10.85 7.65 18.27
N CYS A 25 12.18 7.68 18.24
CA CYS A 25 13.02 8.07 19.38
C CYS A 25 12.86 9.56 19.77
N GLN A 26 12.32 10.40 18.88
CA GLN A 26 12.11 11.83 19.12
C GLN A 26 10.72 12.14 19.69
N TYR A 27 9.81 11.15 19.70
CA TYR A 27 8.44 11.32 20.18
C TYR A 27 8.34 11.28 21.71
N SER A 28 7.27 11.90 22.21
CA SER A 28 6.85 11.71 23.60
C SER A 28 6.40 10.26 23.83
N LEU A 29 6.41 9.82 25.09
CA LEU A 29 6.06 8.44 25.43
C LEU A 29 4.64 8.05 24.98
N ASN A 30 3.68 8.98 25.06
CA ASN A 30 2.30 8.73 24.61
C ASN A 30 2.24 8.49 23.09
N VAL A 31 2.94 9.31 22.31
CA VAL A 31 3.01 9.14 20.85
C VAL A 31 3.74 7.85 20.49
N GLN A 32 4.79 7.48 21.23
CA GLN A 32 5.42 6.17 21.04
C GLN A 32 4.43 5.03 21.24
N PHE A 33 3.61 5.04 22.30
CA PHE A 33 2.57 4.02 22.49
C PHE A 33 1.54 4.00 21.37
N GLU A 34 1.14 5.15 20.85
CA GLU A 34 0.26 5.25 19.68
C GLU A 34 0.91 4.60 18.44
N GLU A 35 2.17 4.93 18.13
CA GLU A 35 2.92 4.30 17.02
C GLU A 35 3.06 2.79 17.20
N LEU A 36 3.31 2.31 18.42
CA LEU A 36 3.43 0.88 18.71
C LEU A 36 2.11 0.11 18.50
N SER A 37 0.95 0.78 18.56
CA SER A 37 -0.36 0.18 18.33
C SER A 37 -0.71 -0.06 16.86
N LYS A 38 0.08 0.50 15.93
CA LYS A 38 -0.18 0.42 14.49
C LYS A 38 0.24 -0.94 13.90
N PRO A 39 -0.45 -1.43 12.86
CA PRO A 39 -0.17 -2.73 12.24
C PRO A 39 1.20 -2.75 11.52
N ARG A 40 2.06 -3.71 11.87
CA ARG A 40 3.45 -3.78 11.39
C ARG A 40 3.71 -4.70 10.20
N ASP A 41 2.86 -5.70 10.02
CA ASP A 41 3.01 -6.69 8.97
C ASP A 41 2.10 -6.39 7.78
N PHE A 42 2.32 -7.12 6.69
CA PHE A 42 1.45 -7.07 5.53
C PHE A 42 0.19 -7.89 5.74
N ILE A 43 -0.95 -7.24 5.52
CA ILE A 43 -2.23 -7.91 5.32
C ILE A 43 -2.66 -7.67 3.89
N TYR A 44 -2.98 -8.74 3.17
CA TYR A 44 -3.47 -8.65 1.80
C TYR A 44 -4.99 -8.64 1.78
N TYR A 45 -5.58 -7.63 1.14
CA TYR A 45 -7.02 -7.49 0.96
C TYR A 45 -7.38 -7.66 -0.51
N GLN A 46 -8.42 -8.45 -0.77
CA GLN A 46 -8.96 -8.58 -2.12
C GLN A 46 -9.52 -7.24 -2.60
N ILE A 47 -9.23 -6.89 -3.85
CA ILE A 47 -9.67 -5.65 -4.50
C ILE A 47 -10.38 -5.96 -5.82
N LYS A 48 -11.23 -5.04 -6.26
CA LYS A 48 -11.94 -5.15 -7.55
C LYS A 48 -11.22 -4.43 -8.68
N SER A 49 -10.37 -3.46 -8.36
CA SER A 49 -9.63 -2.66 -9.34
C SER A 49 -8.45 -1.94 -8.70
N LEU A 50 -7.54 -1.40 -9.52
CA LEU A 50 -6.45 -0.56 -9.01
C LEU A 50 -6.94 0.73 -8.32
N LYS A 51 -8.12 1.23 -8.72
CA LYS A 51 -8.78 2.37 -8.07
C LYS A 51 -9.25 2.02 -6.66
N ASP A 52 -9.84 0.85 -6.49
CA ASP A 52 -10.24 0.30 -5.19
C ASP A 52 -9.00 0.11 -4.28
N ALA A 53 -7.90 -0.42 -4.82
CA ALA A 53 -6.62 -0.50 -4.13
C ALA A 53 -6.11 0.87 -3.65
N SER A 54 -6.08 1.87 -4.53
CA SER A 54 -5.66 3.24 -4.19
C SER A 54 -6.53 3.84 -3.07
N GLU A 55 -7.85 3.69 -3.16
CA GLU A 55 -8.79 4.15 -2.14
C GLU A 55 -8.58 3.44 -0.80
N LEU A 56 -8.38 2.12 -0.81
CA LEU A 56 -8.15 1.33 0.39
C LEU A 56 -6.82 1.71 1.07
N CYS A 57 -5.74 1.88 0.31
CA CYS A 57 -4.44 2.34 0.84
C CYS A 57 -4.57 3.70 1.50
N LYS A 58 -5.21 4.68 0.83
CA LYS A 58 -5.43 6.02 1.40
C LYS A 58 -6.27 5.98 2.67
N ARG A 59 -7.31 5.13 2.74
CA ARG A 59 -8.14 4.94 3.94
C ARG A 59 -7.32 4.37 5.09
N PHE A 60 -6.50 3.36 4.84
CA PHE A 60 -5.63 2.76 5.85
C PHE A 60 -4.61 3.75 6.40
N ILE A 61 -3.93 4.47 5.50
CA ILE A 61 -2.97 5.52 5.84
C ILE A 61 -3.62 6.59 6.72
N LYS A 62 -4.83 7.06 6.34
CA LYS A 62 -5.57 8.05 7.10
C LYS A 62 -6.02 7.52 8.46
N TYR A 63 -6.52 6.29 8.52
CA TYR A 63 -7.05 5.69 9.74
C TYR A 63 -5.97 5.51 10.81
N PHE A 64 -4.78 5.04 10.41
CA PHE A 64 -3.64 4.86 11.31
C PHE A 64 -2.73 6.09 11.39
N ASN A 65 -3.10 7.22 10.77
CA ASN A 65 -2.31 8.44 10.69
C ASN A 65 -0.84 8.15 10.34
N LEU A 66 -0.62 7.43 9.24
CA LEU A 66 0.72 7.03 8.81
C LEU A 66 1.44 8.19 8.14
N GLY A 67 2.74 8.32 8.41
CA GLY A 67 3.64 9.11 7.57
C GLY A 67 4.12 8.29 6.36
N SER A 68 4.68 8.97 5.36
CA SER A 68 5.24 8.32 4.18
C SER A 68 6.39 7.37 4.50
N SER A 69 7.22 7.68 5.52
CA SER A 69 8.32 6.80 5.97
C SER A 69 7.85 5.54 6.70
N SER A 70 6.63 5.58 7.24
CA SER A 70 5.99 4.45 7.90
C SER A 70 5.18 3.58 6.93
N TRP A 71 4.92 4.03 5.70
CA TRP A 71 4.13 3.27 4.74
C TRP A 71 5.00 2.25 4.00
N ILE A 72 4.68 0.96 4.17
CA ILE A 72 5.35 -0.15 3.45
C ILE A 72 4.40 -0.91 2.52
N GLY A 73 3.09 -0.66 2.61
CA GLY A 73 2.07 -1.34 1.82
C GLY A 73 1.99 -0.89 0.35
N GLY A 74 0.90 -1.28 -0.30
CA GLY A 74 0.53 -0.84 -1.64
C GLY A 74 0.95 -1.79 -2.75
N ARG A 75 1.59 -2.91 -2.43
CA ARG A 75 1.95 -3.93 -3.42
C ARG A 75 0.69 -4.64 -3.87
N VAL A 76 0.38 -4.58 -5.16
CA VAL A 76 -0.75 -5.27 -5.77
C VAL A 76 -0.26 -6.55 -6.44
N ILE A 77 -0.91 -7.66 -6.12
CA ILE A 77 -0.60 -8.99 -6.65
C ILE A 77 -1.86 -9.68 -7.20
N ASP A 78 -1.66 -10.65 -8.09
CA ASP A 78 -2.69 -11.60 -8.47
C ASP A 78 -2.75 -12.80 -7.50
N ASN A 79 -3.60 -13.78 -7.81
CA ASN A 79 -3.77 -15.03 -7.05
C ASN A 79 -2.58 -15.99 -7.13
N GLU A 80 -1.61 -15.74 -8.02
CA GLU A 80 -0.38 -16.50 -8.17
C GLU A 80 0.82 -15.78 -7.48
N ASN A 81 0.56 -14.68 -6.77
CA ASN A 81 1.54 -13.78 -6.17
C ASN A 81 2.42 -13.02 -7.16
N ASN A 82 2.03 -12.95 -8.44
CA ASN A 82 2.72 -12.12 -9.42
C ASN A 82 2.44 -10.65 -9.11
N PHE A 83 3.47 -9.81 -9.24
CA PHE A 83 3.33 -8.36 -9.10
C PHE A 83 2.52 -7.77 -10.25
N ILE A 84 1.58 -6.89 -9.93
CA ILE A 84 0.71 -6.20 -10.90
C ILE A 84 0.95 -4.69 -10.91
N ALA A 85 1.05 -4.07 -9.72
CA ALA A 85 1.24 -2.63 -9.58
C ALA A 85 1.69 -2.28 -8.15
N GLN A 86 2.21 -1.06 -7.98
CA GLN A 86 2.55 -0.51 -6.66
C GLN A 86 1.71 0.75 -6.40
N ILE A 87 1.11 0.85 -5.21
CA ILE A 87 0.42 2.04 -4.72
C ILE A 87 1.36 2.81 -3.78
N SER A 88 1.68 4.06 -4.09
CA SER A 88 2.47 4.91 -3.20
C SER A 88 1.61 5.55 -2.11
N TYR A 89 2.25 6.10 -1.09
CA TYR A 89 1.61 6.79 0.05
C TYR A 89 0.50 7.79 -0.35
N ASN A 90 0.69 8.52 -1.45
CA ASN A 90 -0.28 9.50 -1.96
C ASN A 90 -1.43 8.88 -2.80
N GLY A 91 -1.46 7.56 -2.94
CA GLY A 91 -2.45 6.81 -3.72
C GLY A 91 -2.18 6.75 -5.23
N ARG A 92 -1.03 7.24 -5.72
CA ARG A 92 -0.63 7.03 -7.12
C ARG A 92 -0.26 5.59 -7.38
N VAL A 93 -0.44 5.15 -8.62
CA VAL A 93 -0.29 3.76 -9.04
C VAL A 93 0.85 3.65 -10.04
N TRP A 94 1.74 2.69 -9.83
CA TRP A 94 2.97 2.54 -10.60
C TRP A 94 3.05 1.14 -11.22
N GLU A 95 3.58 1.06 -12.45
CA GLU A 95 3.74 -0.20 -13.17
C GLU A 95 4.88 -1.09 -12.67
N SER A 96 5.72 -0.59 -11.77
CA SER A 96 6.91 -1.28 -11.24
C SER A 96 7.25 -0.77 -9.85
N GLU A 97 7.89 -1.62 -9.04
CA GLU A 97 8.47 -1.27 -7.73
C GLU A 97 9.77 -0.47 -7.87
N ASN A 98 10.41 -0.51 -9.05
CA ASN A 98 11.67 0.18 -9.32
C ASN A 98 11.44 1.57 -9.93
N TYR A 99 12.10 2.59 -9.37
CA TYR A 99 12.10 3.94 -9.93
C TYR A 99 13.28 4.15 -10.90
N PRO A 100 13.10 4.85 -12.04
CA PRO A 100 11.85 5.44 -12.53
C PRO A 100 10.93 4.42 -13.20
N CYS A 101 9.61 4.62 -13.07
CA CYS A 101 8.59 3.82 -13.74
C CYS A 101 7.37 4.68 -14.10
N LYS A 102 6.53 4.19 -15.01
CA LYS A 102 5.35 4.92 -15.46
C LYS A 102 4.22 4.86 -14.44
N GLU A 103 3.56 5.99 -14.26
CA GLU A 103 2.31 6.08 -13.50
C GLU A 103 1.15 5.50 -14.34
N ILE A 104 0.27 4.73 -13.71
CA ILE A 104 -0.96 4.20 -14.29
C ILE A 104 -2.10 5.15 -13.91
N GLU A 105 -2.76 5.72 -14.91
CA GLU A 105 -3.96 6.54 -14.71
C GLU A 105 -5.18 5.64 -14.43
N LEU A 106 -5.99 6.04 -13.43
CA LEU A 106 -7.12 5.26 -12.87
C LEU A 106 -8.49 5.75 -13.34
#